data_AF-A0A1Q3GXV5-F1
#
_entry.id   AF-A0A1Q3GXV5-F1
#
_cell.length_a   1.000
_cell.length_b   1.000
_cell.length_c   1.000
_cell.angle_alpha   90.00
_cell.angle_beta   90.00
_cell.angle_gamma   90.00
#
_symmetry.space_group_name_H-M   'P 1'
#
loop_
_entity.id
_entity.type
_entity.pdbx_description
1 polymer ?
#
loop_
_entity_poly.entity_id
_entity_poly.type
_entity_poly.pdbx_seq_one_letter_code
_entity_poly.pdbx_strand_id
1 'polypeptide(L)'
;MRKKSHENENFLDFGRIQQKMQTREKLLLAANQMMIEGAAINITAVAKRADVSKATAYRYFSSKEVLQREAALHTKSEDKENLFAGISNDDLEQRLDKLIQYHYEILTQNEAEFRLFLSAVLKDSVQNKANYSRAGRRILLIEEALKPLKQTVSEEEFGRMVGAISTILGIESITVLKDLSHLGNEKILDVWTWMIKKIVQV
;
A
#
# COMPACT_ATOMS: atom_id res chain seq x y z
N MET A 1 42.52 -5.48 3.46
CA MET A 1 41.35 -5.84 2.61
C MET A 1 40.27 -6.47 3.48
N ARG A 2 39.19 -5.74 3.77
CA ARG A 2 37.89 -6.31 4.23
C ARG A 2 36.80 -5.26 3.94
N LYS A 3 36.28 -5.28 2.71
CA LYS A 3 34.99 -4.69 2.31
C LYS A 3 34.19 -5.86 1.75
N LYS A 4 33.15 -6.31 2.47
CA LYS A 4 32.03 -7.15 2.01
C LYS A 4 31.22 -7.58 3.24
N SER A 5 30.25 -6.77 3.65
CA SER A 5 29.22 -7.20 4.62
C SER A 5 27.94 -6.37 4.59
N HIS A 6 27.96 -5.10 4.16
CA HIS A 6 26.76 -4.24 4.19
C HIS A 6 25.81 -4.36 2.97
N GLU A 7 26.21 -5.02 1.88
CA GLU A 7 25.33 -5.22 0.72
C GLU A 7 24.33 -6.38 0.88
N ASN A 8 24.63 -7.37 1.74
CA ASN A 8 23.79 -8.56 1.91
C ASN A 8 22.58 -8.36 2.83
N GLU A 9 22.62 -7.43 3.79
CA GLU A 9 21.51 -7.21 4.73
C GLU A 9 20.32 -6.49 4.06
N ASN A 10 20.60 -5.53 3.17
CA ASN A 10 19.56 -4.82 2.43
C ASN A 10 18.79 -5.76 1.48
N PHE A 11 19.48 -6.65 0.76
CA PHE A 11 18.83 -7.62 -0.15
C PHE A 11 17.91 -8.61 0.58
N LEU A 12 18.28 -9.03 1.79
CA LEU A 12 17.46 -9.91 2.63
C LEU A 12 16.17 -9.23 3.10
N ASP A 13 16.22 -7.92 3.39
CA ASP A 13 15.03 -7.17 3.82
C ASP A 13 14.08 -6.86 2.65
N PHE A 14 14.62 -6.52 1.48
CA PHE A 14 13.82 -6.38 0.23
C PHE A 14 13.15 -7.70 -0.17
N GLY A 15 13.87 -8.83 -0.12
CA GLY A 15 13.29 -10.15 -0.41
C GLY A 15 12.17 -10.54 0.56
N ARG A 16 12.32 -10.19 1.85
CA ARG A 16 11.30 -10.44 2.89
C ARG A 16 10.06 -9.56 2.71
N ILE A 17 10.23 -8.33 2.27
CA ILE A 17 9.14 -7.40 1.94
C ILE A 17 8.37 -7.89 0.72
N GLN A 18 9.07 -8.29 -0.34
CA GLN A 18 8.48 -8.81 -1.57
C GLN A 18 7.71 -10.11 -1.32
N GLN A 19 8.28 -11.02 -0.52
CA GLN A 19 7.61 -12.25 -0.11
C GLN A 19 6.37 -11.99 0.77
N LYS A 20 6.40 -10.96 1.62
CA LYS A 20 5.24 -10.54 2.41
C LYS A 20 4.11 -10.03 1.52
N MET A 21 4.43 -9.21 0.52
CA MET A 21 3.45 -8.73 -0.44
C MET A 21 2.86 -9.87 -1.25
N GLN A 22 3.69 -10.77 -1.79
CA GLN A 22 3.20 -11.93 -2.55
C GLN A 22 2.24 -12.80 -1.73
N THR A 23 2.51 -13.02 -0.44
CA THR A 23 1.60 -13.80 0.42
C THR A 23 0.26 -13.07 0.62
N ARG A 24 0.30 -11.76 0.82
CA ARG A 24 -0.89 -10.93 1.01
C ARG A 24 -1.74 -10.85 -0.25
N GLU A 25 -1.11 -10.67 -1.41
CA GLU A 25 -1.76 -10.67 -2.72
C GLU A 25 -2.43 -12.03 -3.00
N LYS A 26 -1.76 -13.15 -2.71
CA LYS A 26 -2.37 -14.49 -2.83
C LYS A 26 -3.66 -14.62 -1.99
N LEU A 27 -3.65 -14.10 -0.77
CA LEU A 27 -4.84 -14.11 0.11
C LEU A 27 -5.96 -13.20 -0.43
N LEU A 28 -5.63 -12.02 -0.95
CA LEU A 28 -6.62 -11.11 -1.54
C LEU A 28 -7.22 -11.68 -2.83
N LEU A 29 -6.40 -12.24 -3.71
CA LEU A 29 -6.83 -12.88 -4.95
C LEU A 29 -7.73 -14.09 -4.66
N ALA A 30 -7.35 -14.94 -3.71
CA ALA A 30 -8.17 -16.05 -3.25
C ALA A 30 -9.53 -15.58 -2.69
N ALA A 31 -9.53 -14.54 -1.85
CA ALA A 31 -10.76 -13.98 -1.31
C ALA A 31 -11.64 -13.32 -2.38
N ASN A 32 -11.04 -12.64 -3.37
CA ASN A 32 -11.75 -12.04 -4.48
C ASN A 32 -12.44 -13.10 -5.35
N GLN A 33 -11.73 -14.16 -5.73
CA GLN A 33 -12.30 -15.30 -6.45
C GLN A 33 -13.45 -15.96 -5.67
N MET A 34 -13.27 -16.18 -4.36
CA MET A 34 -14.34 -16.69 -3.49
C MET A 34 -15.59 -15.81 -3.53
N MET A 35 -15.43 -14.48 -3.53
CA MET A 35 -16.57 -13.56 -3.58
C MET A 35 -17.28 -13.60 -4.93
N ILE A 36 -16.54 -13.69 -6.04
CA ILE A 36 -17.11 -13.84 -7.39
C ILE A 36 -17.91 -15.16 -7.50
N GLU A 37 -17.42 -16.23 -6.89
CA GLU A 37 -18.09 -17.55 -6.84
C GLU A 37 -19.31 -17.58 -5.90
N GLY A 38 -19.58 -16.50 -5.14
CA GLY A 38 -20.63 -16.48 -4.11
C GLY A 38 -20.32 -17.37 -2.89
N ALA A 39 -19.06 -17.77 -2.71
CA ALA A 39 -18.64 -18.63 -1.62
C ALA A 39 -18.57 -17.88 -0.27
N ALA A 40 -18.79 -18.59 0.83
CA ALA A 40 -18.70 -18.02 2.17
C ALA A 40 -17.25 -17.60 2.51
N ILE A 41 -17.03 -16.30 2.76
CA ILE A 41 -15.72 -15.78 3.15
C ILE A 41 -15.47 -15.93 4.65
N ASN A 42 -14.34 -16.52 5.00
CA ASN A 42 -13.69 -16.39 6.30
C ASN A 42 -12.17 -16.59 6.14
N ILE A 43 -11.37 -16.06 7.08
CA ILE A 43 -9.90 -16.07 6.99
C ILE A 43 -9.35 -17.50 6.80
N THR A 44 -9.93 -18.50 7.48
CA THR A 44 -9.43 -19.88 7.41
C THR A 44 -9.69 -20.51 6.04
N ALA A 45 -10.87 -20.27 5.45
CA ALA A 45 -11.22 -20.76 4.13
C ALA A 45 -10.36 -20.10 3.04
N VAL A 46 -10.11 -18.78 3.15
CA VAL A 46 -9.22 -18.05 2.25
C VAL A 46 -7.79 -18.55 2.37
N ALA A 47 -7.29 -18.80 3.59
CA ALA A 47 -5.96 -19.36 3.82
C ALA A 47 -5.79 -20.72 3.12
N LYS A 48 -6.79 -21.60 3.25
CA LYS A 48 -6.81 -22.90 2.57
C LYS A 48 -6.81 -22.75 1.04
N ARG A 49 -7.60 -21.82 0.50
CA ARG A 49 -7.67 -21.53 -0.95
C ARG A 49 -6.32 -21.04 -1.49
N ALA A 50 -5.65 -20.17 -0.74
CA ALA A 50 -4.40 -19.53 -1.13
C ALA A 50 -3.14 -20.38 -0.89
N ASP A 51 -3.30 -21.60 -0.36
CA ASP A 51 -2.19 -22.45 0.11
C ASP A 51 -1.27 -21.72 1.12
N VAL A 52 -1.90 -21.05 2.09
CA VAL A 52 -1.23 -20.29 3.15
C VAL A 52 -1.67 -20.84 4.51
N SER A 53 -0.75 -20.95 5.47
CA SER A 53 -1.10 -21.42 6.81
C SER A 53 -2.11 -20.49 7.48
N LYS A 54 -3.01 -21.03 8.31
CA LYS A 54 -3.98 -20.26 9.09
C LYS A 54 -3.30 -19.15 9.91
N ALA A 55 -2.24 -19.49 10.65
CA ALA A 55 -1.49 -18.53 11.46
C ALA A 55 -0.88 -17.40 10.60
N THR A 56 -0.37 -17.73 9.42
CA THR A 56 0.16 -16.74 8.47
C THR A 56 -0.95 -15.82 7.98
N ALA A 57 -2.14 -16.33 7.63
CA ALA A 57 -3.25 -15.51 7.16
C ALA A 57 -3.75 -14.52 8.23
N TYR A 58 -3.88 -14.96 9.49
CA TYR A 58 -4.25 -14.08 10.61
C TYR A 58 -3.21 -12.98 10.89
N ARG A 59 -1.94 -13.18 10.49
CA ARG A 59 -0.92 -12.13 10.58
C ARG A 59 -1.12 -11.02 9.56
N TYR A 60 -1.78 -11.29 8.43
CA TYR A 60 -2.08 -10.29 7.39
C TYR A 60 -3.46 -9.66 7.56
N PHE A 61 -4.45 -10.45 8.01
CA PHE A 61 -5.83 -10.00 8.16
C PHE A 61 -6.34 -10.36 9.55
N SER A 62 -6.53 -9.34 10.38
CA SER A 62 -7.06 -9.45 11.74
C SER A 62 -8.54 -9.84 11.77
N SER A 63 -9.32 -9.42 10.76
CA SER A 63 -10.74 -9.74 10.67
C SER A 63 -11.23 -10.02 9.25
N LYS A 64 -12.33 -10.78 9.19
CA LYS A 64 -13.04 -11.10 7.94
C LYS A 64 -13.50 -9.83 7.22
N GLU A 65 -13.98 -8.83 7.97
CA GLU A 65 -14.52 -7.60 7.39
C GLU A 65 -13.44 -6.82 6.64
N VAL A 66 -12.25 -6.67 7.24
CA VAL A 66 -11.08 -6.05 6.59
C VAL A 66 -10.67 -6.83 5.34
N LEU A 67 -10.55 -8.16 5.45
CA LEU A 67 -10.22 -9.02 4.30
C LEU A 67 -11.22 -8.87 3.14
N GLN A 68 -12.53 -8.88 3.43
CA GLN A 68 -13.56 -8.76 2.40
C GLN A 68 -13.53 -7.41 1.70
N ARG A 69 -13.44 -6.31 2.48
CA ARG A 69 -13.40 -4.95 1.93
C ARG A 69 -12.17 -4.74 1.07
N GLU A 70 -11.02 -5.24 1.52
CA GLU A 70 -9.79 -5.11 0.75
C GLU A 70 -9.75 -6.02 -0.47
N ALA A 71 -10.24 -7.25 -0.36
CA ALA A 71 -10.34 -8.14 -1.51
C ALA A 71 -11.33 -7.62 -2.57
N ALA A 72 -12.33 -6.82 -2.17
CA ALA A 72 -13.25 -6.17 -3.11
C ALA A 72 -12.57 -5.02 -3.86
N LEU A 73 -11.62 -4.34 -3.21
CA LEU A 73 -10.73 -3.33 -3.81
C LEU A 73 -9.63 -3.95 -4.67
N HIS A 74 -9.36 -5.23 -4.50
CA HIS A 74 -8.47 -5.99 -5.36
C HIS A 74 -9.17 -6.24 -6.70
N THR A 75 -9.21 -5.22 -7.55
CA THR A 75 -9.72 -5.29 -8.92
C THR A 75 -8.90 -6.27 -9.75
N LYS A 76 -9.46 -6.72 -10.89
CA LYS A 76 -8.69 -7.30 -12.01
C LYS A 76 -7.73 -6.28 -12.64
N SER A 77 -7.16 -5.36 -11.85
CA SER A 77 -6.00 -4.62 -12.28
C SER A 77 -4.98 -5.69 -12.62
N GLU A 78 -4.56 -5.69 -13.87
CA GLU A 78 -3.22 -6.08 -14.24
C GLU A 78 -2.28 -5.33 -13.30
N ASP A 79 -2.13 -5.87 -12.10
CA ASP A 79 -1.16 -5.43 -11.13
C ASP A 79 0.15 -5.83 -11.79
N LYS A 80 0.64 -4.92 -12.64
CA LYS A 80 1.98 -4.99 -13.19
C LYS A 80 2.83 -5.31 -11.99
N GLU A 81 3.43 -6.49 -11.98
CA GLU A 81 4.20 -7.04 -10.86
C GLU A 81 5.29 -6.05 -10.38
N ASN A 82 5.53 -4.99 -11.16
CA ASN A 82 6.25 -3.79 -10.83
C ASN A 82 5.54 -2.51 -11.37
N LEU A 83 5.03 -1.64 -10.47
CA LEU A 83 4.42 -0.34 -10.83
C LEU A 83 5.37 0.56 -11.63
N PHE A 84 6.67 0.48 -11.34
CA PHE A 84 7.73 1.27 -11.94
C PHE A 84 8.43 0.55 -13.10
N ALA A 85 7.83 -0.52 -13.64
CA ALA A 85 8.38 -1.22 -14.81
C ALA A 85 8.60 -0.25 -15.98
N GLY A 86 9.81 -0.24 -16.51
CA GLY A 86 10.21 0.67 -17.61
C GLY A 86 10.67 2.05 -17.16
N ILE A 87 10.66 2.36 -15.86
CA ILE A 87 11.18 3.63 -15.31
C ILE A 87 12.54 3.35 -14.65
N SER A 88 13.53 4.20 -14.93
CA SER A 88 14.86 4.11 -14.33
C SER A 88 14.80 4.15 -12.80
N ASN A 89 15.75 3.50 -12.13
CA ASN A 89 15.89 3.59 -10.67
C ASN A 89 16.41 4.94 -10.20
N ASP A 90 17.02 5.73 -11.10
CA ASP A 90 17.60 7.05 -10.79
C ASP A 90 16.67 8.21 -11.18
N ASP A 91 15.56 7.92 -11.88
CA ASP A 91 14.59 8.94 -12.31
C ASP A 91 13.54 9.19 -11.24
N LEU A 92 13.88 10.04 -10.26
CA LEU A 92 12.99 10.37 -9.16
C LEU A 92 11.68 11.00 -9.63
N GLU A 93 11.73 11.88 -10.63
CA GLU A 93 10.56 12.64 -11.08
C GLU A 93 9.50 11.72 -11.70
N GLN A 94 9.90 10.89 -12.67
CA GLN A 94 8.96 9.96 -13.31
C GLN A 94 8.40 8.93 -12.31
N ARG A 95 9.21 8.49 -11.34
CA ARG A 95 8.76 7.56 -10.29
C ARG A 95 7.71 8.21 -9.38
N LEU A 96 7.94 9.45 -8.94
CA LEU A 96 6.98 10.18 -8.11
C LEU A 96 5.68 10.44 -8.86
N ASP A 97 5.75 10.91 -10.10
CA ASP A 97 4.56 11.14 -10.92
C ASP A 97 3.76 9.84 -11.11
N LYS A 98 4.44 8.72 -11.36
CA LYS A 98 3.78 7.40 -11.49
C LYS A 98 3.13 6.95 -10.18
N LEU A 99 3.79 7.15 -9.05
CA LEU A 99 3.29 6.81 -7.73
C LEU A 99 2.02 7.62 -7.39
N ILE A 100 2.06 8.93 -7.62
CA ILE A 100 0.95 9.86 -7.35
C ILE A 100 -0.24 9.50 -8.21
N GLN A 101 -0.03 9.37 -9.53
CA GLN A 101 -1.09 9.06 -10.47
C GLN A 101 -1.76 7.73 -10.15
N TYR A 102 -0.98 6.70 -9.83
CA TYR A 102 -1.51 5.39 -9.44
C TYR A 102 -2.45 5.48 -8.23
N HIS A 103 -2.04 6.17 -7.16
CA HIS A 103 -2.88 6.31 -5.96
C HIS A 103 -4.10 7.20 -6.23
N TYR A 104 -3.93 8.27 -7.01
CA TYR A 104 -5.03 9.14 -7.38
C TYR A 104 -6.12 8.40 -8.16
N GLU A 105 -5.73 7.65 -9.20
CA GLU A 105 -6.66 6.88 -10.02
C GLU A 105 -7.41 5.83 -9.20
N ILE A 106 -6.69 4.98 -8.46
CA ILE A 106 -7.32 3.89 -7.72
C ILE A 106 -8.27 4.41 -6.63
N LEU A 107 -7.90 5.50 -5.93
CA LEU A 107 -8.69 6.07 -4.85
C LEU A 107 -9.91 6.84 -5.36
N THR A 108 -9.77 7.59 -6.45
CA THR A 108 -10.90 8.39 -6.98
C THR A 108 -11.89 7.56 -7.79
N GLN A 109 -11.44 6.49 -8.45
CA GLN A 109 -12.33 5.58 -9.18
C GLN A 109 -13.13 4.66 -8.25
N ASN A 110 -12.61 4.37 -7.05
CA ASN A 110 -13.21 3.44 -6.08
C ASN A 110 -13.45 4.10 -4.71
N GLU A 111 -13.80 5.39 -4.71
CA GLU A 111 -13.81 6.21 -3.50
C GLU A 111 -14.76 5.67 -2.43
N ALA A 112 -15.96 5.23 -2.83
CA ALA A 112 -16.96 4.69 -1.91
C ALA A 112 -16.44 3.41 -1.21
N GLU A 113 -15.81 2.53 -1.96
CA GLU A 113 -15.25 1.28 -1.48
C GLU A 113 -14.07 1.54 -0.53
N PHE A 114 -13.19 2.48 -0.85
CA PHE A 114 -12.09 2.87 0.04
C PHE A 114 -12.59 3.56 1.32
N ARG A 115 -13.67 4.34 1.27
CA ARG A 115 -14.31 4.91 2.46
C ARG A 115 -14.86 3.81 3.38
N LEU A 116 -15.53 2.80 2.80
CA LEU A 116 -16.03 1.64 3.55
C LEU A 116 -14.89 0.79 4.11
N PHE A 117 -13.80 0.63 3.37
CA PHE A 117 -12.59 -0.03 3.83
C PHE A 117 -11.98 0.72 5.03
N LEU A 118 -11.82 2.05 4.93
CA LEU A 118 -11.33 2.86 6.05
C LEU A 118 -12.22 2.69 7.29
N SER A 119 -13.54 2.71 7.13
CA SER A 119 -14.48 2.48 8.22
C SER A 119 -14.26 1.12 8.90
N ALA A 120 -14.13 0.04 8.11
CA ALA A 120 -13.86 -1.30 8.64
C ALA A 120 -12.52 -1.38 9.38
N VAL A 121 -11.47 -0.77 8.82
CA VAL A 121 -10.13 -0.72 9.44
C VAL A 121 -10.17 0.04 10.77
N LEU A 122 -10.84 1.20 10.83
CA LEU A 122 -10.95 1.99 12.05
C LEU A 122 -11.73 1.24 13.13
N LYS A 123 -12.85 0.61 12.77
CA LYS A 123 -13.63 -0.24 13.67
C LYS A 123 -12.80 -1.40 14.21
N ASP A 124 -12.05 -2.09 13.34
CA ASP A 124 -11.17 -3.20 13.72
C ASP A 124 -10.06 -2.76 14.68
N SER A 125 -9.48 -1.57 14.46
CA SER A 125 -8.43 -1.01 15.32
C SER A 125 -8.87 -0.78 16.77
N VAL A 126 -10.15 -0.51 16.98
CA VAL A 126 -10.75 -0.32 18.30
C VAL A 126 -11.17 -1.67 18.90
N GLN A 127 -11.84 -2.51 18.12
CA GLN A 127 -12.46 -3.74 18.63
C GLN A 127 -11.47 -4.90 18.80
N ASN A 128 -10.43 -4.95 17.97
CA ASN A 128 -9.44 -6.04 17.92
C ASN A 128 -8.02 -5.54 18.23
N LYS A 129 -7.88 -4.53 19.08
CA LYS A 129 -6.61 -3.81 19.36
C LYS A 129 -5.37 -4.70 19.53
N ALA A 130 -5.50 -5.83 20.23
CA ALA A 130 -4.37 -6.75 20.48
C ALA A 130 -3.84 -7.44 19.21
N ASN A 131 -4.68 -7.60 18.19
CA ASN A 131 -4.38 -8.31 16.95
C ASN A 131 -4.49 -7.42 15.70
N TYR A 132 -4.80 -6.13 15.88
CA TYR A 132 -4.94 -5.18 14.78
C TYR A 132 -3.62 -5.04 14.02
N SER A 133 -3.69 -5.19 12.70
CA SER A 133 -2.56 -4.97 11.81
C SER A 133 -3.04 -4.37 10.51
N ARG A 134 -2.41 -3.26 10.10
CA ARG A 134 -2.62 -2.61 8.80
C ARG A 134 -1.29 -2.56 8.06
N ALA A 135 -0.88 -3.71 7.52
CA ALA A 135 0.21 -3.77 6.55
C ALA A 135 -0.34 -3.39 5.17
N GLY A 136 0.27 -2.42 4.51
CA GLY A 136 -0.23 -1.92 3.22
C GLY A 136 0.87 -1.75 2.19
N ARG A 137 0.53 -2.06 0.94
CA ARG A 137 1.39 -1.88 -0.25
C ARG A 137 1.88 -0.44 -0.43
N ARG A 138 1.12 0.55 0.08
CA ARG A 138 1.45 1.98 0.02
C ARG A 138 2.86 2.32 0.49
N ILE A 139 3.26 1.87 1.67
CA ILE A 139 4.60 2.19 2.23
C ILE A 139 5.69 1.68 1.30
N LEU A 140 5.54 0.45 0.81
CA LEU A 140 6.52 -0.16 -0.08
C LEU A 140 6.62 0.53 -1.43
N LEU A 141 5.49 0.95 -2.00
CA LEU A 141 5.48 1.72 -3.24
C LEU A 141 6.16 3.08 -3.06
N ILE A 142 5.99 3.71 -1.90
CA ILE A 142 6.68 4.96 -1.57
C ILE A 142 8.18 4.72 -1.45
N GLU A 143 8.61 3.72 -0.68
CA GLU A 143 10.03 3.35 -0.54
C GLU A 143 10.67 3.03 -1.89
N GLU A 144 9.97 2.28 -2.75
CA GLU A 144 10.43 1.97 -4.10
C GLU A 144 10.47 3.22 -5.01
N ALA A 145 9.52 4.15 -4.90
CA ALA A 145 9.55 5.40 -5.66
C ALA A 145 10.74 6.27 -5.26
N LEU A 146 11.04 6.33 -3.95
CA LEU A 146 12.11 7.14 -3.37
C LEU A 146 13.49 6.48 -3.44
N LYS A 147 13.61 5.30 -4.05
CA LYS A 147 14.88 4.58 -4.23
C LYS A 147 16.07 5.45 -4.71
N PRO A 148 15.91 6.41 -5.66
CA PRO A 148 17.00 7.32 -6.03
C PRO A 148 17.61 8.08 -4.84
N LEU A 149 16.82 8.41 -3.82
CA LEU A 149 17.24 9.21 -2.68
C LEU A 149 17.94 8.39 -1.59
N LYS A 150 17.84 7.05 -1.61
CA LYS A 150 18.32 6.19 -0.52
C LYS A 150 19.83 6.31 -0.26
N GLN A 151 20.61 6.77 -1.25
CA GLN A 151 22.06 7.00 -1.12
C GLN A 151 22.43 8.46 -0.84
N THR A 152 21.49 9.40 -1.02
CA THR A 152 21.76 10.84 -0.93
C THR A 152 21.22 11.46 0.36
N VAL A 153 20.23 10.83 1.00
CA VAL A 153 19.67 11.28 2.29
C VAL A 153 19.97 10.30 3.42
N SER A 154 19.91 10.78 4.66
CA SER A 154 20.06 9.91 5.84
C SER A 154 18.88 8.93 5.98
N GLU A 155 19.08 7.80 6.67
CA GLU A 155 18.00 6.83 6.93
C GLU A 155 16.83 7.44 7.72
N GLU A 156 17.13 8.32 8.68
CA GLU A 156 16.13 9.04 9.46
C GLU A 156 15.27 9.95 8.56
N GLU A 157 15.92 10.69 7.66
CA GLU A 157 15.25 11.58 6.72
C GLU A 157 14.42 10.82 5.69
N PHE A 158 14.97 9.72 5.15
CA PHE A 158 14.23 8.81 4.27
C PHE A 158 12.95 8.29 4.95
N GLY A 159 13.05 7.84 6.21
CA GLY A 159 11.90 7.40 7.00
C GLY A 159 10.86 8.51 7.21
N ARG A 160 11.30 9.74 7.45
CA ARG A 160 10.40 10.92 7.56
C ARG A 160 9.69 11.20 6.25
N MET A 161 10.39 11.17 5.12
CA MET A 161 9.80 11.37 3.79
C MET A 161 8.74 10.29 3.49
N VAL A 162 9.06 9.01 3.74
CA VAL A 162 8.12 7.89 3.57
C VAL A 162 6.88 8.09 4.44
N GLY A 163 7.07 8.41 5.72
CA GLY A 163 5.99 8.67 6.67
C GLY A 163 5.09 9.83 6.21
N ALA A 164 5.69 10.96 5.83
CA ALA A 164 4.95 12.15 5.38
C ALA A 164 4.13 11.86 4.12
N ILE A 165 4.74 11.27 3.08
CA ILE A 165 4.06 10.93 1.83
C ILE A 165 2.93 9.91 2.06
N SER A 166 3.10 8.99 3.02
CA SER A 166 2.05 8.01 3.34
C SER A 166 0.75 8.63 3.86
N THR A 167 0.81 9.83 4.46
CA THR A 167 -0.37 10.58 4.90
C THR A 167 -1.11 11.22 3.73
N ILE A 168 -0.40 11.50 2.63
CA ILE A 168 -0.93 12.14 1.43
C ILE A 168 -1.60 11.12 0.53
N LEU A 169 -0.98 9.95 0.31
CA LEU A 169 -1.45 8.96 -0.65
C LEU A 169 -2.48 7.99 -0.06
N GLY A 170 -3.54 8.52 0.56
CA GLY A 170 -4.57 7.72 1.24
C GLY A 170 -5.98 8.24 1.01
N ILE A 171 -6.96 7.38 1.20
CA ILE A 171 -8.37 7.81 1.20
C ILE A 171 -8.63 8.85 2.30
N GLU A 172 -7.86 8.80 3.39
CA GLU A 172 -7.93 9.76 4.48
C GLU A 172 -7.71 11.20 3.96
N SER A 173 -6.70 11.43 3.12
CA SER A 173 -6.44 12.76 2.56
C SER A 173 -7.49 13.18 1.54
N ILE A 174 -8.04 12.24 0.75
CA ILE A 174 -9.19 12.51 -0.13
C ILE A 174 -10.37 13.02 0.69
N THR A 175 -10.71 12.33 1.79
CA THR A 175 -11.84 12.75 2.64
C THR A 175 -11.61 14.14 3.24
N VAL A 176 -10.40 14.45 3.69
CA VAL A 176 -10.07 15.79 4.21
C VAL A 176 -10.23 16.85 3.12
N LEU A 177 -9.59 16.65 1.96
CA LEU A 177 -9.57 17.66 0.90
C LEU A 177 -10.93 17.83 0.23
N LYS A 178 -11.70 16.76 0.06
CA LYS A 178 -13.03 16.80 -0.56
C LYS A 178 -14.11 17.24 0.43
N ASP A 179 -14.14 16.68 1.64
CA ASP A 179 -15.28 16.88 2.55
C ASP A 179 -15.11 18.14 3.42
N LEU A 180 -13.86 18.50 3.78
CA LEU A 180 -13.58 19.70 4.59
C LEU A 180 -13.13 20.89 3.76
N SER A 181 -12.26 20.67 2.76
CA SER A 181 -11.76 21.75 1.89
C SER A 181 -12.58 21.95 0.61
N HIS A 182 -13.59 21.10 0.36
CA HIS A 182 -14.49 21.19 -0.78
C HIS A 182 -13.79 21.19 -2.15
N LEU A 183 -12.63 20.53 -2.25
CA LEU A 183 -11.88 20.43 -3.48
C LEU A 183 -12.42 19.33 -4.41
N GLY A 184 -12.44 19.63 -5.71
CA GLY A 184 -12.65 18.64 -6.76
C GLY A 184 -11.40 17.78 -7.00
N ASN A 185 -11.57 16.65 -7.68
CA ASN A 185 -10.50 15.66 -7.88
C ASN A 185 -9.23 16.25 -8.54
N GLU A 186 -9.37 17.11 -9.55
CA GLU A 186 -8.22 17.76 -10.21
C GLU A 186 -7.40 18.60 -9.22
N LYS A 187 -8.07 19.37 -8.34
CA LYS A 187 -7.38 20.17 -7.33
C LYS A 187 -6.75 19.32 -6.24
N ILE A 188 -7.32 18.16 -5.94
CA ILE A 188 -6.69 17.19 -5.03
C ILE A 188 -5.37 16.68 -5.61
N LEU A 189 -5.35 16.30 -6.90
CA LEU A 189 -4.14 15.86 -7.58
C LEU A 189 -3.06 16.96 -7.61
N ASP A 190 -3.46 18.19 -7.91
CA ASP A 190 -2.58 19.37 -7.87
C ASP A 190 -1.94 19.52 -6.47
N VAL A 191 -2.76 19.47 -5.41
CA VAL A 191 -2.32 19.64 -4.01
C VAL A 191 -1.40 18.51 -3.58
N TRP A 192 -1.72 17.25 -3.90
CA TRP A 192 -0.85 16.11 -3.62
C TRP A 192 0.52 16.25 -4.28
N THR A 193 0.53 16.60 -5.57
CA THR A 193 1.76 16.79 -6.35
C THR A 193 2.62 17.89 -5.73
N TRP A 194 2.01 19.03 -5.39
CA TRP A 194 2.71 20.13 -4.73
C TRP A 194 3.30 19.72 -3.37
N MET A 195 2.52 19.07 -2.50
CA MET A 195 3.01 18.64 -1.17
C MET A 195 4.15 17.63 -1.28
N ILE A 196 4.03 16.63 -2.15
CA ILE A 196 5.05 15.58 -2.30
C ILE A 196 6.34 16.17 -2.88
N LYS A 197 6.26 17.04 -3.89
CA LYS A 197 7.43 17.76 -4.40
C LYS A 197 8.14 18.57 -3.30
N LYS A 198 7.39 19.20 -2.39
CA LYS A 198 7.98 19.92 -1.25
C LYS A 198 8.63 19.02 -0.21
N ILE A 199 8.13 17.81 0.00
CA ILE A 199 8.74 16.84 0.93
C ILE A 199 10.08 16.32 0.41
N VAL A 200 10.21 16.09 -0.90
CA VAL A 200 11.43 15.52 -1.51
C VAL A 200 12.48 16.56 -1.92
N GLN A 201 12.12 17.84 -1.93
CA GLN A 201 13.00 18.97 -2.26
C GLN A 201 13.69 19.60 -1.03
N VAL A 202 13.52 19.00 0.15
CA VAL A 202 14.18 19.46 1.39
C VAL A 202 15.67 19.21 1.31
#